data_AF-A0A7C5WYK8-F1
#
_entry.id   AF-A0A7C5WYK8-F1
#
_cell.length_a   1.000
_cell.length_b   1.000
_cell.length_c   1.000
_cell.angle_alpha   90.00
_cell.angle_beta   90.00
_cell.angle_gamma   90.00
#
_symmetry.space_group_name_H-M   'P 1'
#
loop_
_entity.id
_entity.type
_entity.pdbx_description
1 polymer ?
#
loop_
_entity_poly.entity_id
_entity_poly.type
_entity_poly.pdbx_seq_one_letter_code
_entity_poly.pdbx_strand_id
1 'polypeptide(L)'
;MRQIILCVSLFFGSSLLYGGFFNDEKKVVVRTQPAMDIAYEKSEAFSLVNQVREALGMNTLMANGQLAKAAQAHAEYLVKNRSSAHTEVEGLPGFTGV
;
A
#
# COMPACT_ATOMS: atom_id res chain seq x y z
N MET A 1 69.49 0.74 -12.80
CA MET A 1 69.28 1.92 -11.93
C MET A 1 67.78 2.11 -11.73
N ARG A 2 67.37 2.27 -10.46
CA ARG A 2 66.15 2.93 -9.95
C ARG A 2 64.78 2.45 -10.46
N GLN A 3 63.96 1.84 -9.59
CA GLN A 3 62.90 2.50 -8.77
C GLN A 3 61.74 2.99 -9.67
N ILE A 4 60.44 2.78 -9.46
CA ILE A 4 59.59 2.36 -8.33
C ILE A 4 58.13 2.58 -8.84
N ILE A 5 57.15 1.92 -8.23
CA ILE A 5 55.68 2.21 -8.24
C ILE A 5 54.88 1.78 -9.49
N LEU A 6 54.11 0.68 -9.42
CA LEU A 6 52.82 0.44 -8.72
C LEU A 6 51.62 1.07 -9.45
N CYS A 7 50.65 0.20 -9.79
CA CYS A 7 49.23 0.50 -10.07
C CYS A 7 49.01 1.35 -11.34
N VAL A 8 48.41 0.86 -12.42
CA VAL A 8 47.03 0.38 -12.44
C VAL A 8 46.94 -0.70 -13.51
N SER A 9 47.07 -1.92 -13.01
CA SER A 9 46.64 -3.14 -13.64
C SER A 9 45.14 -3.07 -14.00
N LEU A 10 44.81 -3.69 -15.14
CA LEU A 10 43.53 -4.32 -15.46
C LEU A 10 42.38 -3.37 -15.78
N PHE A 11 42.07 -3.12 -17.06
CA PHE A 11 40.67 -2.94 -17.52
C PHE A 11 40.49 -2.92 -19.06
N PHE A 12 41.32 -3.61 -19.83
CA PHE A 12 41.09 -3.75 -21.28
C PHE A 12 41.44 -5.16 -21.73
N GLY A 13 40.46 -6.07 -21.70
CA GLY A 13 40.62 -7.36 -22.36
C GLY A 13 39.85 -8.52 -21.72
N SER A 14 38.52 -8.51 -21.81
CA SER A 14 37.73 -9.75 -21.76
C SER A 14 36.33 -9.51 -22.34
N SER A 15 36.28 -9.15 -23.62
CA SER A 15 35.07 -9.29 -24.43
C SER A 15 35.01 -10.73 -24.95
N LEU A 16 34.32 -11.60 -24.22
CA LEU A 16 33.69 -12.87 -24.65
C LEU A 16 33.18 -13.58 -23.39
N LEU A 17 31.96 -14.12 -23.46
CA LEU A 17 31.14 -14.70 -22.37
C LEU A 17 30.17 -13.73 -21.67
N TYR A 18 29.53 -12.84 -22.44
CA TYR A 18 28.23 -12.27 -22.05
C TYR A 18 27.14 -13.19 -22.62
N GLY A 19 26.77 -14.22 -21.87
CA GLY A 19 25.81 -15.23 -22.31
C GLY A 19 24.83 -15.56 -21.19
N GLY A 20 23.65 -14.93 -21.24
CA GLY A 20 22.47 -15.37 -20.51
C GLY A 20 22.12 -14.55 -19.26
N PHE A 21 21.69 -13.30 -19.44
CA PHE A 21 20.71 -12.75 -18.51
C PHE A 21 19.42 -13.54 -18.73
N PHE A 22 19.07 -14.39 -17.78
CA PHE A 22 17.77 -15.06 -17.76
C PHE A 22 16.68 -13.97 -17.77
N ASN A 23 16.05 -13.76 -18.92
CA ASN A 23 14.73 -13.14 -18.96
C ASN A 23 13.76 -14.20 -18.46
N ASP A 24 13.58 -14.25 -17.14
CA ASP A 24 12.45 -14.95 -16.55
C ASP A 24 11.22 -14.09 -16.85
N GLU A 25 10.48 -14.44 -17.91
CA GLU A 25 9.16 -13.88 -18.19
C GLU A 25 8.24 -14.25 -17.02
N LYS A 26 8.25 -13.41 -15.99
CA LYS A 26 7.41 -13.58 -14.82
C LYS A 26 5.96 -13.44 -15.27
N LYS A 27 5.31 -14.55 -15.61
CA LYS A 27 3.90 -14.59 -15.98
C LYS A 27 3.11 -13.95 -14.85
N VAL A 28 2.55 -12.76 -15.12
CA VAL A 28 1.64 -12.09 -14.21
C VAL A 28 0.36 -12.93 -14.18
N VAL A 29 0.30 -13.87 -13.25
CA VAL A 29 -0.94 -14.57 -12.93
C VAL A 29 -1.85 -13.53 -12.30
N VAL A 30 -2.75 -12.97 -13.11
CA VAL A 30 -3.83 -12.11 -12.63
C VAL A 30 -4.70 -12.96 -11.72
N ARG A 31 -4.49 -12.84 -10.41
CA ARG A 31 -5.36 -13.44 -9.43
C ARG A 31 -6.63 -12.60 -9.41
N THR A 32 -7.73 -13.15 -9.92
CA THR A 32 -9.04 -12.57 -9.66
C THR A 32 -9.31 -12.71 -8.17
N GLN A 33 -9.17 -11.62 -7.41
CA GLN A 33 -9.60 -11.61 -6.01
C GLN A 33 -11.11 -11.93 -5.98
N PRO A 34 -11.55 -12.84 -5.09
CA PRO A 34 -12.98 -13.03 -4.87
C PRO A 34 -13.61 -11.71 -4.41
N ALA A 35 -14.92 -11.57 -4.62
CA ALA A 35 -15.65 -10.43 -4.09
C ALA A 35 -15.45 -10.36 -2.57
N MET A 36 -15.04 -9.20 -2.08
CA MET A 36 -14.79 -8.97 -0.66
C MET A 36 -16.13 -8.82 0.08
N ASP A 37 -16.30 -9.53 1.19
CA ASP A 37 -17.43 -9.33 2.09
C ASP A 37 -17.18 -8.08 2.95
N ILE A 38 -17.65 -6.94 2.45
CA ILE A 38 -17.46 -5.63 3.11
C ILE A 38 -18.06 -5.59 4.52
N ALA A 39 -19.13 -6.36 4.79
CA ALA A 39 -19.73 -6.37 6.11
C ALA A 39 -18.81 -7.09 7.11
N TYR A 40 -18.28 -8.24 6.72
CA TYR A 40 -17.30 -8.99 7.50
C TYR A 40 -16.03 -8.16 7.77
N GLU A 41 -15.47 -7.52 6.73
CA GLU A 41 -14.26 -6.71 6.88
C GLU A 41 -14.44 -5.54 7.85
N LYS A 42 -15.62 -4.90 7.85
CA LYS A 42 -15.94 -3.83 8.82
C LYS A 42 -15.98 -4.34 10.26
N SER A 43 -16.59 -5.51 10.49
CA SER A 43 -16.64 -6.11 11.83
C SER A 43 -15.26 -6.54 12.31
N GLU A 44 -14.47 -7.16 11.44
CA GLU A 44 -13.11 -7.61 11.80
C GLU A 44 -12.19 -6.42 12.09
N ALA A 45 -12.26 -5.36 11.28
CA ALA A 45 -11.47 -4.15 11.52
C ALA A 45 -11.79 -3.51 12.88
N PHE A 46 -13.07 -3.42 13.25
CA PHE A 46 -13.47 -2.88 14.55
C PHE A 46 -13.03 -3.78 15.71
N SER A 47 -13.19 -5.10 15.55
CA SER A 47 -12.74 -6.11 16.53
C SER A 47 -11.23 -6.02 16.75
N LEU A 48 -10.45 -5.99 15.67
CA LEU A 48 -8.99 -5.90 15.71
C LEU A 48 -8.52 -4.63 16.44
N VAL A 49 -9.11 -3.47 16.14
CA VAL A 49 -8.76 -2.22 16.83
C VAL A 49 -9.00 -2.34 18.34
N ASN A 50 -10.13 -2.93 18.76
CA ASN A 50 -10.42 -3.12 20.18
C ASN A 50 -9.49 -4.15 20.84
N GLN A 51 -9.14 -5.25 20.15
CA GLN A 51 -8.15 -6.22 20.65
C GLN A 51 -6.79 -5.55 20.90
N VAL A 52 -6.34 -4.71 19.97
CA VAL A 52 -5.08 -3.94 20.14
C VAL A 52 -5.19 -2.96 21.31
N ARG A 53 -6.32 -2.27 21.47
CA ARG A 53 -6.53 -1.34 22.58
C ARG A 53 -6.51 -2.04 23.94
N GLU A 54 -7.17 -3.19 24.06
CA GLU A 54 -7.16 -4.01 25.28
C GLU A 54 -5.75 -4.50 25.61
N ALA A 55 -5.01 -5.00 24.61
CA ALA A 55 -3.63 -5.43 24.79
C ALA A 55 -2.71 -4.30 25.27
N LEU A 56 -3.06 -3.03 24.99
CA LEU A 56 -2.37 -1.83 25.45
C LEU A 56 -2.94 -1.27 26.78
N GLY A 57 -3.87 -1.96 27.42
CA GLY A 57 -4.49 -1.51 28.68
C GLY A 57 -5.44 -0.32 28.52
N MET A 58 -5.93 -0.05 27.31
CA MET A 58 -6.89 1.02 27.03
C MET A 58 -8.33 0.51 27.11
N ASN A 59 -9.27 1.43 27.37
CA ASN A 59 -10.69 1.12 27.24
C ASN A 59 -11.06 0.80 25.78
N THR A 60 -11.97 -0.15 25.58
CA THR A 60 -12.56 -0.44 24.27
C THR A 60 -13.42 0.71 23.76
N LEU A 61 -13.53 0.77 22.43
CA LEU A 61 -14.45 1.67 21.74
C LEU A 61 -15.83 1.05 21.68
N MET A 62 -16.86 1.89 21.78
CA MET A 62 -18.24 1.51 21.49
C MET A 62 -18.59 1.85 20.04
N ALA A 63 -19.37 0.99 19.39
CA ALA A 63 -19.84 1.24 18.04
C ALA A 63 -20.76 2.47 18.00
N ASN A 64 -20.62 3.28 16.94
CA ASN A 64 -21.46 4.46 16.70
C ASN A 64 -21.95 4.46 15.25
N GLY A 65 -23.27 4.31 15.06
CA GLY A 65 -23.87 4.20 13.74
C GLY A 65 -23.78 5.47 12.90
N GLN A 66 -23.80 6.65 13.52
CA GLN A 66 -23.65 7.93 12.81
C GLN A 66 -22.21 8.07 12.28
N LEU A 67 -21.22 7.74 13.10
CA LEU A 67 -19.81 7.73 12.68
C LEU A 67 -19.55 6.70 11.57
N ALA A 68 -20.13 5.50 11.67
CA ALA A 68 -20.03 4.50 10.62
C ALA A 68 -20.64 4.97 9.30
N LYS A 69 -21.80 5.65 9.34
CA LYS A 69 -22.43 6.23 8.17
C LYS A 69 -21.58 7.35 7.55
N ALA A 70 -21.01 8.22 8.37
CA ALA A 70 -20.12 9.29 7.90
C ALA A 70 -18.85 8.72 7.24
N ALA A 71 -18.21 7.72 7.86
CA ALA A 71 -17.04 7.05 7.29
C ALA A 71 -17.35 6.37 5.95
N GLN A 72 -18.53 5.73 5.83
CA GLN A 72 -18.99 5.13 4.58
C GLN A 72 -19.19 6.19 3.49
N ALA A 73 -19.86 7.30 3.79
CA ALA A 73 -20.10 8.38 2.85
C ALA A 73 -18.78 9.01 2.36
N HIS A 74 -17.82 9.21 3.27
CA HIS A 74 -16.49 9.70 2.92
C HIS A 74 -15.72 8.72 2.02
N ALA A 75 -15.78 7.41 2.31
CA ALA A 75 -15.16 6.40 1.45
C ALA A 75 -15.76 6.39 0.04
N GLU A 76 -17.07 6.55 -0.08
CA GLU A 76 -17.76 6.68 -1.37
C GLU A 76 -17.35 7.94 -2.12
N TYR A 77 -17.22 9.08 -1.44
CA TYR A 77 -16.69 10.32 -1.99
C TYR A 77 -15.27 10.10 -2.56
N LEU A 78 -14.39 9.46 -1.81
CA LEU A 78 -13.00 9.21 -2.21
C LEU A 78 -12.92 8.34 -3.47
N VAL A 79 -13.69 7.24 -3.53
CA VAL A 79 -13.77 6.37 -4.71
C VAL A 79 -14.26 7.16 -5.92
N LYS A 80 -15.33 7.95 -5.74
CA LYS A 80 -15.97 8.72 -6.82
C LYS A 80 -15.05 9.78 -7.42
N ASN A 81 -14.23 10.40 -6.58
CA ASN A 81 -13.33 11.48 -6.96
C ASN A 81 -11.88 11.00 -7.18
N ARG A 82 -11.63 9.67 -7.12
CA ARG A 82 -10.30 9.05 -7.24
C ARG A 82 -9.25 9.72 -6.33
N SER A 83 -9.67 10.01 -5.10
CA SER A 83 -8.90 10.72 -4.09
C SER A 83 -8.57 9.81 -2.92
N SER A 84 -7.58 10.21 -2.12
CA SER A 84 -7.21 9.58 -0.85
C SER A 84 -6.96 10.61 0.25
N ALA A 85 -7.55 11.81 0.12
CA ALA A 85 -7.37 12.92 1.05
C ALA A 85 -8.29 12.79 2.28
N HIS A 86 -7.93 13.46 3.38
CA HIS A 86 -8.80 13.55 4.56
C HIS A 86 -9.97 14.53 4.38
N THR A 87 -9.78 15.55 3.55
CA THR A 87 -10.76 16.61 3.33
C THR A 87 -11.53 16.39 2.03
N GLU A 88 -12.77 16.85 2.03
CA GLU A 88 -13.59 16.92 0.82
C GLU A 88 -13.59 18.34 0.26
N VAL A 89 -13.71 18.45 -1.06
CA VAL A 89 -13.79 19.71 -1.79
C VAL A 89 -15.25 19.97 -2.15
N GLU A 90 -15.77 21.12 -1.70
CA GLU A 90 -17.12 21.57 -2.03
C GLU A 90 -17.32 21.66 -3.55
N GLY A 91 -18.51 21.26 -4.02
CA GLY A 91 -18.85 21.22 -5.44
C GLY A 91 -18.41 19.94 -6.16
N LEU A 92 -17.61 19.07 -5.54
CA LEU A 92 -17.32 17.75 -6.12
C LEU A 92 -18.46 16.74 -5.86
N PRO A 93 -18.69 15.78 -6.79
CA PRO A 93 -19.73 14.79 -6.64
C PRO A 93 -19.63 13.99 -5.34
N GLY A 94 -20.74 13.93 -4.60
CA GLY A 94 -20.82 13.19 -3.35
C GLY A 94 -20.21 13.90 -2.14
N PHE A 95 -19.91 15.20 -2.23
CA PHE A 95 -19.52 16.02 -1.09
C PHE A 95 -20.55 15.88 0.04
N THR A 96 -20.05 15.62 1.25
CA THR A 96 -20.82 15.32 2.46
C THR A 96 -20.77 16.46 3.49
N GLY A 97 -19.89 17.45 3.28
CA GLY A 97 -19.79 18.62 4.15
C GLY A 97 -21.13 19.36 4.24
N VAL A 98 -21.63 19.47 5.47
CA VAL A 98 -22.76 20.32 5.85
C VAL A 98 -22.26 21.67 6.33
#